data_AF-A0AAW0D668-F1
#
_entry.id   AF-A0AAW0D668-F1
#
_cell.length_a   1.000
_cell.length_b   1.000
_cell.length_c   1.000
_cell.angle_alpha   90.00
_cell.angle_beta   90.00
_cell.angle_gamma   90.00
#
_symmetry.space_group_name_H-M   'P 1'
#
loop_
_entity.id
_entity.type
_entity.pdbx_description
1 polymer ?
#
loop_
_entity_poly.entity_id
_entity_poly.type
_entity_poly.pdbx_seq_one_letter_code
_entity_poly.pdbx_strand_id
1 'polypeptide(L)'
;MEYKKGAENILAGMNQARFYLVSACRYLASLGIFDFPVFAVATQGFKGRLLCAWSIPPDSENHKADGGISAMYDGVYMADTNCPEWDITDPSQAVKFAMFLISLKNNYVPELLKKFKEVEEDIKAELAKMDDKVAGAGERFKWAVTHQRKEGVLKSLVDLLAESEKAEQKSKKRRVDSEVEVPPPP
;
A
#
# COMPACT_ATOMS: atom_id res chain seq x y z
N MET A 1 -6.09 -17.16 -3.24
CA MET A 1 -5.06 -17.50 -4.24
C MET A 1 -5.67 -17.17 -5.59
N GLU A 2 -5.21 -16.12 -6.26
CA GLU A 2 -5.68 -15.74 -7.60
C GLU A 2 -4.71 -16.32 -8.63
N TYR A 3 -5.22 -17.07 -9.60
CA TYR A 3 -4.42 -17.67 -10.66
C TYR A 3 -4.63 -16.88 -11.94
N LYS A 4 -3.61 -16.14 -12.39
CA LYS A 4 -3.62 -15.53 -13.71
C LYS A 4 -3.24 -16.57 -14.76
N LYS A 5 -4.13 -16.80 -15.72
CA LYS A 5 -3.89 -17.70 -16.86
C LYS A 5 -3.02 -17.01 -17.89
N GLY A 6 -1.97 -17.69 -18.33
CA GLY A 6 -1.08 -17.23 -19.40
C GLY A 6 0.34 -17.03 -18.91
N ALA A 7 1.31 -17.08 -19.82
CA ALA A 7 2.73 -16.82 -19.58
C ALA A 7 2.97 -15.33 -19.22
N GLU A 8 2.31 -14.85 -18.17
CA GLU A 8 2.50 -13.51 -17.66
C GLU A 8 3.88 -13.39 -17.02
N ASN A 9 4.51 -12.25 -17.28
CA ASN A 9 5.81 -11.87 -16.76
C ASN A 9 5.85 -12.06 -15.23
N ILE A 10 6.95 -12.61 -14.70
CA ILE A 10 7.22 -12.78 -13.25
C ILE A 10 6.89 -11.52 -12.46
N LEU A 11 7.23 -10.37 -13.06
CA LEU A 11 6.99 -9.05 -12.50
C LEU A 11 5.50 -8.75 -12.31
N ALA A 12 4.61 -9.29 -13.14
CA ALA A 12 3.16 -9.08 -13.02
C ALA A 12 2.59 -9.77 -11.77
N GLY A 13 2.98 -11.02 -11.52
CA GLY A 13 2.57 -11.76 -10.31
C GLY A 13 3.14 -11.13 -9.04
N MET A 14 4.40 -10.71 -9.07
CA MET A 14 5.02 -9.99 -7.96
C MET A 14 4.36 -8.63 -7.71
N ASN A 15 4.11 -7.83 -8.76
CA ASN A 15 3.43 -6.53 -8.62
C ASN A 15 2.04 -6.69 -8.00
N GLN A 16 1.29 -7.72 -8.41
CA GLN A 16 -0.01 -8.01 -7.81
C GLN A 16 0.12 -8.39 -6.33
N ALA A 17 1.10 -9.21 -5.95
CA ALA A 17 1.37 -9.52 -4.55
C ALA A 17 1.73 -8.26 -3.74
N ARG A 18 2.49 -7.32 -4.31
CA ARG A 18 2.79 -6.02 -3.69
C ARG A 18 1.52 -5.21 -3.44
N PHE A 19 0.61 -5.14 -4.42
CA PHE A 19 -0.68 -4.45 -4.24
C PHE A 19 -1.52 -5.07 -3.11
N TYR A 20 -1.59 -6.40 -3.03
CA TYR A 20 -2.30 -7.05 -1.93
C TYR A 20 -1.65 -6.80 -0.57
N LEU A 21 -0.31 -6.78 -0.50
CA LEU A 21 0.39 -6.41 0.73
C LEU A 21 0.03 -5.00 1.16
N VAL A 22 0.14 -4.02 0.28
CA VAL A 22 -0.20 -2.62 0.60
C VAL A 22 -1.66 -2.51 1.03
N SER A 23 -2.59 -3.18 0.34
CA SER A 23 -4.00 -3.18 0.71
C SER A 23 -4.25 -3.81 2.08
N ALA A 24 -3.59 -4.91 2.40
CA ALA A 24 -3.74 -5.59 3.68
C ALA A 24 -3.11 -4.79 4.82
N CYS A 25 -1.94 -4.19 4.61
CA CYS A 25 -1.30 -3.29 5.56
C CYS A 25 -2.19 -2.06 5.86
N ARG A 26 -2.74 -1.42 4.82
CA ARG A 26 -3.70 -0.31 5.00
C ARG A 26 -4.98 -0.71 5.70
N TYR A 27 -5.49 -1.92 5.43
CA TYR A 27 -6.62 -2.45 6.16
C TYR A 27 -6.31 -2.58 7.65
N LEU A 28 -5.18 -3.19 8.01
CA LEU A 28 -4.77 -3.30 9.42
C LEU A 28 -4.54 -1.92 10.06
N ALA A 29 -3.86 -1.01 9.36
CA ALA A 29 -3.63 0.37 9.83
C ALA A 29 -4.95 1.13 10.06
N SER A 30 -5.96 0.93 9.21
CA SER A 30 -7.29 1.55 9.40
C SER A 30 -8.00 1.08 10.67
N LEU A 31 -7.62 -0.09 11.18
CA LEU A 31 -8.09 -0.64 12.46
C LEU A 31 -7.20 -0.27 13.64
N GLY A 32 -6.17 0.56 13.43
CA GLY A 32 -5.18 0.91 14.45
C GLY A 32 -4.11 -0.17 14.67
N ILE A 33 -4.05 -1.19 13.82
CA ILE A 33 -3.06 -2.26 13.91
C ILE A 33 -1.85 -1.90 13.07
N PHE A 34 -0.78 -1.47 13.75
CA PHE A 34 0.52 -1.16 13.16
C PHE A 34 1.60 -2.16 13.61
N ASP A 35 2.77 -2.06 12.97
CA ASP A 35 3.96 -2.86 13.24
C ASP A 35 3.71 -4.37 13.23
N PHE A 36 2.74 -4.80 12.41
CA PHE A 36 2.41 -6.21 12.22
C PHE A 36 2.83 -6.68 10.82
N PRO A 37 3.63 -7.75 10.70
CA PRO A 37 4.09 -8.23 9.42
C PRO A 37 2.96 -8.94 8.67
N VAL A 38 2.72 -8.49 7.45
CA VAL A 38 1.82 -9.10 6.48
C VAL A 38 2.65 -9.78 5.42
N PHE A 39 2.32 -11.05 5.13
CA PHE A 39 3.05 -11.86 4.17
C PHE A 39 2.20 -12.14 2.93
N ALA A 40 2.87 -12.14 1.76
CA ALA A 40 2.28 -12.59 0.51
C ALA A 40 3.22 -13.60 -0.15
N VAL A 41 2.63 -14.69 -0.66
CA VAL A 41 3.38 -15.69 -1.43
C VAL A 41 3.03 -15.51 -2.90
N ALA A 42 4.03 -15.15 -3.70
CA ALA A 42 3.93 -15.16 -5.16
C ALA A 42 4.50 -16.48 -5.65
N THR A 43 3.71 -17.23 -6.45
CA THR A 43 4.18 -18.50 -7.03
C THR A 43 4.34 -18.36 -8.53
N GLN A 44 5.39 -18.99 -9.06
CA GLN A 44 5.63 -19.09 -10.49
C GLN A 44 6.17 -20.49 -10.80
N GLY A 45 5.37 -21.29 -11.51
CA GLY A 45 5.70 -22.70 -11.71
C GLY A 45 5.89 -23.40 -10.37
N PHE A 46 7.08 -23.96 -10.14
CA PHE A 46 7.44 -24.63 -8.89
C PHE A 46 8.13 -23.72 -7.86
N LYS A 47 8.35 -22.45 -8.17
CA LYS A 47 9.02 -21.51 -7.27
C LYS A 47 8.03 -20.66 -6.50
N GLY A 48 8.18 -20.60 -5.18
CA GLY A 48 7.46 -19.70 -4.29
C GLY A 48 8.38 -18.61 -3.75
N ARG A 49 7.96 -17.35 -3.86
CA ARG A 49 8.66 -16.17 -3.31
C ARG A 49 7.83 -15.55 -2.19
N LEU A 50 8.48 -15.21 -1.09
CA LEU A 50 7.85 -14.56 0.06
C LEU A 50 8.10 -13.07 0.07
N LEU A 51 7.04 -12.28 -0.02
CA LEU A 51 7.08 -10.86 0.21
C LEU A 51 6.54 -10.56 1.62
N CYS A 52 7.08 -9.54 2.27
CA CYS A 52 6.63 -9.08 3.58
C CYS A 52 6.45 -7.57 3.56
N ALA A 53 5.41 -7.07 4.20
CA ALA A 53 5.19 -5.64 4.42
C ALA A 53 4.58 -5.39 5.79
N TRP A 54 4.73 -4.17 6.30
CA TRP A 54 4.09 -3.72 7.53
C TRP A 54 3.81 -2.22 7.45
N SER A 55 2.80 -1.76 8.18
CA SER A 55 2.51 -0.32 8.34
C SER A 55 3.15 0.20 9.61
N ILE A 56 3.70 1.41 9.54
CA ILE A 56 4.21 2.14 10.70
C ILE A 56 3.23 3.29 11.03
N PRO A 57 3.01 3.64 12.31
CA PRO A 57 2.15 4.76 12.66
C PRO A 57 2.70 6.09 12.15
N PRO A 58 1.84 7.04 11.74
CA PRO A 58 2.24 8.35 11.20
C PRO A 58 3.07 9.17 12.19
N ASP A 59 2.86 8.98 13.51
CA ASP A 59 3.58 9.71 14.55
C ASP A 59 4.92 9.08 14.98
N SER A 60 5.33 7.96 14.37
CA SER A 60 6.58 7.29 14.75
C SER A 60 7.80 8.18 14.43
N GLU A 61 8.86 8.11 15.26
CA GLU A 61 10.10 8.86 15.02
C GLU A 61 10.72 8.51 13.65
N ASN A 62 10.54 7.26 13.20
CA ASN A 62 10.97 6.78 11.89
C ASN A 62 10.21 7.43 10.72
N HIS A 63 8.96 7.86 10.93
CA HIS A 63 8.15 8.57 9.94
C HIS A 63 8.52 10.06 9.81
N LYS A 64 8.99 10.68 10.90
CA LYS A 64 9.30 12.13 10.95
C LYS A 64 10.58 12.50 10.22
N ALA A 65 11.45 11.54 9.94
CA ALA A 65 12.73 11.76 9.26
C ALA A 65 12.57 12.10 7.76
N ASP A 66 11.45 11.75 7.12
CA ASP A 66 11.31 11.86 5.66
C ASP A 66 10.73 13.21 5.20
N GLY A 67 10.36 14.12 6.12
CA GLY A 67 10.10 15.56 5.88
C GLY A 67 9.05 15.96 4.83
N GLY A 68 8.44 15.00 4.13
CA GLY A 68 7.54 15.20 2.99
C GLY A 68 6.10 14.78 3.27
N ILE A 69 5.30 14.67 2.20
CA ILE A 69 3.86 14.28 2.24
C ILE A 69 3.64 12.95 2.98
N SER A 70 4.67 12.09 3.07
CA SER A 70 4.66 10.83 3.80
C SER A 70 4.56 10.96 5.33
N ALA A 71 4.76 12.15 5.90
CA ALA A 71 4.58 12.38 7.33
C ALA A 71 3.10 12.53 7.74
N MET A 72 2.19 12.66 6.77
CA MET A 72 0.76 12.85 7.00
C MET A 72 -0.06 11.55 6.95
N TYR A 73 0.56 10.43 6.53
CA TYR A 73 -0.11 9.15 6.31
C TYR A 73 0.67 7.99 6.96
N ASP A 74 -0.01 6.86 7.16
CA ASP A 74 0.63 5.59 7.51
C ASP A 74 1.53 5.12 6.37
N GLY A 75 2.81 4.88 6.68
CA GLY A 75 3.79 4.40 5.72
C GLY A 75 3.79 2.90 5.68
N VAL A 76 3.62 2.34 4.48
CA VAL A 76 3.77 0.90 4.25
C VAL A 76 5.21 0.64 3.83
N TYR A 77 5.94 -0.09 4.67
CA TYR A 77 7.27 -0.58 4.38
C TYR A 77 7.17 -1.97 3.80
N MET A 78 8.00 -2.28 2.81
CA MET A 78 8.00 -3.57 2.14
C MET A 78 9.42 -4.11 2.04
N ALA A 79 9.61 -5.34 2.48
CA ALA A 79 10.81 -6.11 2.25
C ALA A 79 10.63 -6.93 0.96
N ASP A 80 10.92 -6.31 -0.18
CA ASP A 80 10.83 -6.96 -1.50
C ASP A 80 12.20 -7.15 -2.18
N THR A 81 13.27 -6.57 -1.65
CA THR A 81 14.64 -6.79 -2.11
C THR A 81 15.19 -8.07 -1.49
N ASN A 82 15.64 -9.02 -2.33
CA ASN A 82 16.17 -10.32 -1.89
C ASN A 82 15.18 -11.18 -1.07
N CYS A 83 13.93 -11.25 -1.52
CA CYS A 83 12.91 -12.09 -0.89
C CYS A 83 13.31 -13.58 -0.85
N PRO A 84 13.03 -14.31 0.25
CA PRO A 84 13.19 -15.76 0.29
C PRO A 84 12.45 -16.43 -0.87
N GLU A 85 13.16 -17.29 -1.59
CA GLU A 85 12.63 -18.13 -2.68
C GLU A 85 12.83 -19.60 -2.32
N TRP A 86 11.81 -20.43 -2.58
CA TRP A 86 11.87 -21.88 -2.46
C TRP A 86 11.41 -22.54 -3.75
N ASP A 87 12.18 -23.49 -4.25
CA ASP A 87 11.78 -24.41 -5.30
C ASP A 87 11.10 -25.64 -4.69
N ILE A 88 9.82 -25.81 -4.96
CA ILE A 88 8.99 -26.90 -4.43
C ILE A 88 9.35 -28.24 -5.09
N THR A 89 10.07 -28.23 -6.21
CA THR A 89 10.60 -29.45 -6.85
C THR A 89 11.69 -30.11 -5.99
N ASP A 90 12.42 -29.32 -5.20
CA ASP A 90 13.40 -29.82 -4.23
C ASP A 90 12.68 -30.15 -2.90
N PRO A 91 12.65 -31.43 -2.47
CA PRO A 91 11.99 -31.82 -1.23
C PRO A 91 12.47 -31.05 0.00
N SER A 92 13.76 -30.67 0.03
CA SER A 92 14.33 -29.94 1.17
C SER A 92 13.75 -28.53 1.27
N GLN A 93 13.62 -27.85 0.13
CA GLN A 93 13.02 -26.52 0.04
C GLN A 93 11.51 -26.56 0.22
N ALA A 94 10.83 -27.58 -0.30
CA ALA A 94 9.40 -27.81 -0.07
C ALA A 94 9.09 -27.96 1.43
N VAL A 95 9.91 -28.71 2.16
CA VAL A 95 9.77 -28.87 3.62
C VAL A 95 9.99 -27.54 4.33
N LYS A 96 11.04 -26.77 3.97
CA LYS A 96 11.28 -25.43 4.55
C LYS A 96 10.12 -24.47 4.30
N PHE A 97 9.57 -24.48 3.08
CA PHE A 97 8.40 -23.69 2.73
C PHE A 97 7.18 -24.09 3.55
N ALA A 98 6.91 -25.39 3.69
CA ALA A 98 5.82 -25.89 4.52
C ALA A 98 6.00 -25.53 6.00
N MET A 99 7.21 -25.64 6.55
CA MET A 99 7.54 -25.21 7.92
C MET A 99 7.24 -23.73 8.13
N PHE A 100 7.58 -22.88 7.15
CA PHE A 100 7.24 -21.46 7.20
C PHE A 100 5.71 -21.24 7.25
N LEU A 101 4.94 -21.92 6.39
CA LEU A 101 3.47 -21.82 6.41
C LEU A 101 2.87 -22.30 7.74
N ILE A 102 3.42 -23.35 8.33
CA ILE A 102 3.02 -23.84 9.65
C ILE A 102 3.34 -22.79 10.73
N SER A 103 4.51 -22.16 10.66
CA SER A 103 4.89 -21.07 11.57
C SER A 103 3.95 -19.88 11.46
N LEU A 104 3.53 -19.49 10.25
CA LEU A 104 2.52 -18.44 10.04
C LEU A 104 1.21 -18.78 10.77
N LYS A 105 0.71 -20.00 10.58
CA LYS A 105 -0.54 -20.45 11.21
C LYS A 105 -0.43 -20.52 12.73
N ASN A 106 0.69 -21.00 13.27
CA ASN A 106 0.81 -21.30 14.69
C ASN A 106 1.25 -20.09 15.52
N ASN A 107 2.08 -19.21 14.97
CA ASN A 107 2.66 -18.09 15.71
C ASN A 107 1.99 -16.76 15.35
N TYR A 108 1.89 -16.46 14.04
CA TYR A 108 1.43 -15.15 13.58
C TYR A 108 -0.09 -14.99 13.63
N VAL A 109 -0.86 -16.04 13.32
CA VAL A 109 -2.33 -15.95 13.38
C VAL A 109 -2.83 -15.70 14.80
N PRO A 110 -2.38 -16.41 15.85
CA PRO A 110 -2.81 -16.10 17.21
C PRO A 110 -2.42 -14.69 17.67
N GLU A 111 -1.23 -14.22 17.28
CA GLU A 111 -0.77 -12.87 17.58
C GLU A 111 -1.65 -11.81 16.88
N LEU A 112 -2.01 -12.04 15.62
CA LEU A 112 -2.93 -11.18 14.89
C LEU A 112 -4.31 -11.15 15.55
N LEU A 113 -4.86 -12.30 15.94
CA LEU A 113 -6.13 -12.38 16.65
C LEU A 113 -6.09 -11.64 17.99
N LYS A 114 -4.96 -11.68 18.69
CA LYS A 114 -4.77 -10.92 19.92
C LYS A 114 -4.84 -9.41 19.63
N LYS A 115 -4.12 -8.92 18.62
CA LYS A 115 -4.17 -7.51 18.20
C LYS A 115 -5.57 -7.08 17.79
N PHE A 116 -6.32 -7.93 17.08
CA PHE A 116 -7.73 -7.66 16.75
C PHE A 116 -8.60 -7.49 17.99
N LYS A 117 -8.43 -8.34 19.01
CA LYS A 117 -9.18 -8.22 20.27
C LYS A 117 -8.81 -6.96 21.05
N GLU A 118 -7.54 -6.54 20.99
CA GLU A 118 -7.07 -5.31 21.64
C GLU A 118 -7.74 -4.07 21.04
N VAL A 119 -7.89 -4.02 19.71
CA VAL A 119 -8.53 -2.88 19.03
C VAL A 119 -10.06 -2.98 18.94
N GLU A 120 -10.65 -4.14 19.24
CA GLU A 120 -12.08 -4.41 19.05
C GLU A 120 -12.96 -3.43 19.83
N GLU A 121 -12.62 -3.17 21.09
CA GLU A 121 -13.40 -2.29 21.96
C GLU A 121 -13.29 -0.82 21.53
N ASP A 122 -12.10 -0.37 21.11
CA ASP A 122 -11.89 0.96 20.55
C ASP A 122 -12.69 1.13 19.25
N ILE A 123 -12.75 0.08 18.42
CA ILE A 123 -13.55 0.07 17.21
C ILE A 123 -15.05 0.17 17.50
N LYS A 124 -15.56 -0.63 18.43
CA LYS A 124 -16.96 -0.55 18.85
C LYS A 124 -17.30 0.83 19.43
N ALA A 125 -16.41 1.39 20.25
CA ALA A 125 -16.59 2.70 20.83
C ALA A 125 -16.64 3.80 19.76
N GLU A 126 -15.79 3.73 18.74
CA GLU A 126 -15.83 4.69 17.63
C GLU A 126 -17.05 4.53 16.72
N LEU A 127 -17.48 3.30 16.45
CA LEU A 127 -18.70 3.02 15.69
C LEU A 127 -19.95 3.52 16.42
N ALA A 128 -20.05 3.29 17.73
CA ALA A 128 -21.19 3.79 18.52
C ALA A 128 -21.30 5.32 18.47
N LYS A 129 -20.16 6.03 18.53
CA LYS A 129 -20.14 7.50 18.41
C LYS A 129 -20.54 8.00 17.00
N MET A 130 -20.46 7.15 15.97
CA MET A 130 -20.90 7.46 14.61
C MET A 130 -22.44 7.52 14.51
N ASP A 131 -23.14 6.62 15.19
CA ASP A 131 -24.61 6.58 15.24
C ASP A 131 -25.19 7.79 15.98
N ASP A 132 -24.47 8.30 16.99
CA ASP A 132 -24.89 9.44 17.81
C ASP A 132 -24.75 10.81 17.12
N LYS A 133 -24.34 10.86 15.84
CA LYS A 133 -24.13 12.11 15.07
C LYS A 133 -23.24 13.15 15.77
N VAL A 134 -22.30 12.69 16.61
CA VAL A 134 -21.38 13.58 17.33
C VAL A 134 -20.37 14.17 16.34
N ALA A 135 -20.18 15.49 16.37
CA ALA A 135 -19.20 16.18 15.53
C ALA A 135 -17.78 15.64 15.82
N GLY A 136 -17.08 15.19 14.78
CA GLY A 136 -15.74 14.57 14.87
C GLY A 136 -15.73 13.07 15.19
N ALA A 137 -16.85 12.47 15.61
CA ALA A 137 -16.91 11.02 15.81
C ALA A 137 -16.94 10.25 14.48
N GLY A 138 -16.20 9.15 14.42
CA GLY A 138 -16.20 8.23 13.27
C GLY A 138 -15.58 8.79 11.99
N GLU A 139 -14.71 9.81 12.06
CA GLU A 139 -14.04 10.36 10.87
C GLU A 139 -13.36 9.27 10.02
N ARG A 140 -12.72 8.29 10.66
CA ARG A 140 -12.09 7.16 9.96
C ARG A 140 -13.06 6.26 9.18
N PHE A 141 -14.34 6.27 9.50
CA PHE A 141 -15.38 5.44 8.87
C PHE A 141 -16.35 6.24 7.98
N LYS A 142 -16.15 7.55 7.79
CA LYS A 142 -17.00 8.38 6.92
C LYS A 142 -16.66 8.15 5.44
N TRP A 143 -17.23 7.11 4.87
CA TRP A 143 -17.04 6.71 3.46
C TRP A 143 -18.09 7.28 2.50
N ALA A 144 -18.50 8.56 2.66
CA ALA A 144 -19.34 9.21 1.65
C ALA A 144 -18.48 10.08 0.71
N VAL A 145 -18.64 9.90 -0.61
CA VAL A 145 -17.97 10.68 -1.67
C VAL A 145 -18.12 12.20 -1.48
N THR A 146 -19.20 12.62 -0.84
CA THR A 146 -19.49 14.02 -0.51
C THR A 146 -18.58 14.61 0.58
N HIS A 147 -17.97 13.78 1.44
CA HIS A 147 -17.00 14.21 2.45
C HIS A 147 -15.58 14.31 1.85
N GLN A 148 -15.19 13.38 0.98
CA GLN A 148 -13.90 13.44 0.26
C GLN A 148 -13.77 14.68 -0.65
N ARG A 149 -14.89 15.15 -1.23
CA ARG A 149 -14.90 16.42 -2.00
C ARG A 149 -14.71 17.68 -1.14
N LYS A 150 -14.96 17.59 0.16
CA LYS A 150 -14.89 18.73 1.09
C LYS A 150 -13.56 18.80 1.84
N GLU A 151 -12.77 17.73 1.87
CA GLU A 151 -11.43 17.77 2.42
C GLU A 151 -10.53 18.68 1.56
N GLY A 152 -9.92 19.67 2.21
CA GLY A 152 -9.02 20.63 1.55
C GLY A 152 -7.82 19.96 0.87
N VAL A 153 -7.49 18.73 1.27
CA VAL A 153 -6.42 17.90 0.69
C VAL A 153 -6.74 17.45 -0.74
N LEU A 154 -8.00 17.05 -1.01
CA LEU A 154 -8.38 16.66 -2.37
C LEU A 154 -8.41 17.89 -3.28
N LYS A 155 -8.84 19.03 -2.74
CA LYS A 155 -8.83 20.31 -3.45
C LYS A 155 -7.40 20.76 -3.76
N SER A 156 -6.49 20.70 -2.79
CA SER A 156 -5.08 21.08 -2.99
C SER A 156 -4.35 20.13 -3.93
N LEU A 157 -4.64 18.82 -3.91
CA LEU A 157 -4.08 17.86 -4.86
C LEU A 157 -4.61 18.06 -6.28
N VAL A 158 -5.90 18.37 -6.43
CA VAL A 158 -6.49 18.73 -7.73
C VAL A 158 -5.90 20.04 -8.25
N ASP A 159 -5.69 21.02 -7.38
CA ASP A 159 -5.07 22.30 -7.74
C ASP A 159 -3.59 22.11 -8.15
N LEU A 160 -2.82 21.30 -7.41
CA LEU A 160 -1.42 20.95 -7.76
C LEU A 160 -1.32 20.18 -9.08
N LEU A 161 -2.23 19.23 -9.34
CA LEU A 161 -2.29 18.51 -10.61
C LEU A 161 -2.60 19.48 -11.76
N ALA A 162 -3.57 20.37 -11.60
CA ALA A 162 -3.91 21.37 -12.61
C ALA A 162 -2.77 22.37 -12.88
N GLU A 163 -1.95 22.69 -11.88
CA GLU A 163 -0.74 23.51 -12.04
C GLU A 163 0.37 22.75 -12.81
N SER A 164 0.54 21.46 -12.53
CA SER A 164 1.53 20.62 -13.22
C SER A 164 1.19 20.42 -14.72
N GLU A 165 -0.09 20.23 -15.05
CA GLU A 165 -0.57 20.10 -16.43
C GLU A 165 -0.39 21.40 -17.24
N LYS A 166 -0.63 22.55 -16.60
CA LYS A 166 -0.38 23.87 -17.20
C LYS A 166 1.11 24.10 -17.46
N ALA A 167 1.99 23.64 -16.56
CA ALA A 167 3.43 23.74 -16.73
C ALA A 167 3.93 22.88 -17.90
N GLU A 168 3.40 21.66 -18.06
CA GLU A 168 3.71 20.80 -19.21
C GLU A 168 3.20 21.37 -20.54
N GLN A 169 1.99 21.92 -20.58
CA GLN A 169 1.47 22.55 -21.79
C GLN A 169 2.29 23.79 -22.20
N LYS A 170 2.76 24.56 -21.22
CA LYS A 170 3.62 25.73 -21.47
C LYS A 170 5.02 25.31 -21.96
N SER A 171 5.57 24.19 -21.48
CA SER A 171 6.86 23.67 -21.97
C SER A 171 6.76 23.11 -23.39
N LYS A 172 5.66 22.42 -23.72
CA LYS A 172 5.37 21.93 -25.07
C LYS A 172 5.20 23.09 -26.06
N LYS A 173 4.49 24.15 -25.68
CA LYS A 173 4.34 25.35 -26.53
C LYS A 173 5.68 26.03 -26.82
N ARG A 174 6.55 26.18 -25.82
CA ARG A 174 7.91 26.73 -26.01
C ARG A 174 8.80 25.90 -26.93
N ARG A 175 8.65 24.57 -26.95
CA ARG A 175 9.39 23.70 -27.89
C ARG A 175 8.91 23.86 -29.33
N VAL A 176 7.60 24.00 -29.55
CA VAL A 176 7.03 24.20 -30.89
C VAL A 176 7.43 25.56 -31.46
N ASP A 177 7.44 26.61 -30.64
CA ASP A 177 7.84 27.95 -31.09
C ASP A 177 9.34 28.02 -31.46
N SER A 178 10.20 27.15 -30.90
CA SER A 178 11.63 27.07 -31.25
C SER A 178 11.96 26.25 -32.50
N GLU A 179 11.02 25.49 -33.05
CA GLU A 179 11.21 24.72 -34.30
C GLU A 179 10.79 25.50 -35.57
N VAL A 180 10.11 26.64 -35.43
CA VAL A 180 9.61 27.43 -36.58
C VAL A 180 10.64 28.47 -37.08
N GLU A 181 11.74 28.68 -36.37
CA GLU A 181 12.76 29.69 -36.69
C GLU A 181 14.01 29.08 -37.35
N VAL A 182 13.85 28.41 -38.50
CA VAL A 182 14.98 28.04 -39.37
C VAL A 182 14.81 28.74 -40.72
N PRO A 183 15.62 29.77 -41.04
CA PRO A 183 15.54 30.44 -42.34
C PRO A 183 16.01 29.51 -43.47
N PRO A 184 15.46 29.65 -44.68
CA PRO A 184 15.75 28.74 -45.79
C PRO A 184 17.21 28.86 -46.26
N PRO A 185 17.85 27.75 -46.63
CA PRO A 185 19.25 27.74 -47.02
C PRO A 185 19.50 28.43 -48.38
N PRO A 186 20.68 29.03 -48.58
CA PRO A 186 21.06 29.78 -49.79
C PRO A 186 21.31 28.89 -51.01
#